data_AF-A0A7C7K1P5-F1
#
_entry.id   AF-A0A7C7K1P5-F1
#
_cell.length_a   1.000
_cell.length_b   1.000
_cell.length_c   1.000
_cell.angle_alpha   90.00
_cell.angle_beta   90.00
_cell.angle_gamma   90.00
#
_symmetry.space_group_name_H-M   'P 1'
#
loop_
_entity.id
_entity.type
_entity.pdbx_description
1 polymer ?
#
loop_
_entity_poly.entity_id
_entity_poly.type
_entity_poly.pdbx_seq_one_letter_code
_entity_poly.pdbx_strand_id
1 'polypeptide(L)'
;MNKLKLEYIRLTLAFLVFVYVVTHLFMYINRVESQWFKALAEILTIPSLILIIAIPIWMIIDLARKKVADKSIFNLTFFISVISILLIGFAMVALN
;
A
#
# COMPACT_ATOMS: atom_id res chain seq x y z
N MET A 1 14.77 9.77 15.60
CA MET A 1 14.77 8.51 14.81
C MET A 1 15.66 8.72 13.58
N ASN A 2 16.53 7.76 13.20
CA ASN A 2 17.40 7.93 12.04
C ASN A 2 16.55 7.99 10.75
N LYS A 3 16.82 8.94 9.84
CA LYS A 3 16.00 9.17 8.63
C LYS A 3 15.82 7.90 7.80
N LEU A 4 16.90 7.12 7.66
CA LEU A 4 16.88 5.83 6.96
C LEU A 4 15.90 4.83 7.59
N LYS A 5 15.82 4.76 8.93
CA LYS A 5 14.86 3.87 9.62
C LYS A 5 13.41 4.24 9.30
N LEU A 6 13.12 5.53 9.19
CA LEU A 6 11.79 6.01 8.85
C LEU A 6 11.40 5.65 7.41
N GLU A 7 12.34 5.71 6.46
CA GLU A 7 12.11 5.25 5.08
C GLU A 7 11.86 3.74 5.01
N TYR A 8 12.59 2.92 5.77
CA TYR A 8 12.33 1.48 5.87
C TYR A 8 10.97 1.15 6.49
N ILE A 9 10.55 1.88 7.53
CA ILE A 9 9.21 1.71 8.11
C ILE A 9 8.15 2.02 7.06
N ARG A 10 8.30 3.13 6.33
CA ARG A 10 7.37 3.50 5.27
C ARG A 10 7.33 2.46 4.15
N LEU A 11 8.48 1.94 3.71
CA LEU A 11 8.56 0.85 2.74
C LEU A 11 7.83 -0.39 3.26
N THR A 12 8.05 -0.77 4.52
CA THR A 12 7.40 -1.93 5.13
C THR A 12 5.88 -1.77 5.14
N LEU A 13 5.38 -0.60 5.54
CA LEU A 13 3.95 -0.29 5.53
C LEU A 13 3.37 -0.34 4.10
N ALA A 14 4.05 0.26 3.13
CA ALA A 14 3.63 0.22 1.73
C ALA A 14 3.58 -1.22 1.20
N PHE A 15 4.57 -2.04 1.55
CA PHE A 15 4.64 -3.43 1.15
C PHE A 15 3.54 -4.29 1.79
N LEU A 16 3.24 -4.10 3.08
CA LEU A 16 2.14 -4.81 3.76
C LEU A 16 0.78 -4.49 3.11
N VAL A 17 0.54 -3.22 2.82
CA VAL A 17 -0.65 -2.76 2.10
C VAL A 17 -0.71 -3.40 0.71
N PHE A 18 0.40 -3.45 -0.02
CA PHE A 18 0.45 -4.08 -1.34
C PHE A 18 0.12 -5.57 -1.28
N VAL A 19 0.73 -6.32 -0.34
CA VAL A 19 0.43 -7.74 -0.12
C VAL A 19 -1.03 -7.94 0.21
N TYR A 20 -1.61 -7.10 1.06
CA TYR A 20 -3.04 -7.14 1.39
C TYR A 20 -3.90 -6.95 0.15
N VAL A 21 -3.65 -5.90 -0.66
CA VAL A 21 -4.42 -5.61 -1.88
C VAL A 21 -4.35 -6.77 -2.88
N VAL A 22 -3.14 -7.29 -3.15
CA VAL A 22 -2.95 -8.41 -4.07
C VAL A 22 -3.67 -9.66 -3.58
N THR A 23 -3.55 -9.98 -2.29
CA THR A 23 -4.23 -11.14 -1.69
C THR A 23 -5.74 -10.98 -1.75
N HIS A 24 -6.25 -9.80 -1.43
CA HIS A 24 -7.68 -9.51 -1.46
C HIS A 24 -8.24 -9.64 -2.88
N LEU A 25 -7.54 -9.09 -3.88
CA LEU A 25 -7.93 -9.25 -5.28
C LEU A 25 -7.87 -10.71 -5.74
N PHE A 26 -6.83 -11.44 -5.36
CA PHE A 26 -6.70 -12.86 -5.69
C PHE A 26 -7.88 -13.67 -5.13
N MET A 27 -8.22 -13.45 -3.86
CA MET A 27 -9.35 -14.13 -3.21
C MET A 27 -10.67 -13.77 -3.88
N TYR A 28 -10.86 -12.51 -4.25
CA TYR A 28 -12.04 -12.03 -4.95
C TYR A 28 -12.19 -12.66 -6.35
N ILE A 29 -11.14 -12.59 -7.18
CA ILE A 29 -11.14 -13.11 -8.56
C ILE A 29 -11.39 -14.62 -8.59
N ASN A 30 -10.76 -15.36 -7.67
CA ASN A 30 -10.89 -16.82 -7.59
C ASN A 30 -12.13 -17.26 -6.79
N ARG A 31 -12.96 -16.33 -6.31
CA ARG A 31 -14.17 -16.60 -5.52
C ARG A 31 -13.89 -17.50 -4.30
N VAL A 32 -12.76 -17.27 -3.63
CA VAL A 32 -12.37 -18.07 -2.47
C VAL A 32 -13.15 -17.60 -1.25
N GLU A 33 -14.11 -18.42 -0.79
CA GLU A 33 -14.95 -18.11 0.36
C GLU A 33 -14.32 -18.56 1.68
N SER A 34 -13.29 -17.83 2.11
CA SER A 34 -12.64 -18.08 3.41
C SER A 34 -13.20 -17.17 4.51
N GLN A 35 -13.77 -17.76 5.58
CA GLN A 35 -14.30 -17.01 6.72
C GLN A 35 -13.23 -16.23 7.48
N TRP A 36 -12.04 -16.82 7.69
CA TRP A 36 -10.94 -16.14 8.38
C TRP A 36 -10.44 -14.93 7.58
N PHE A 37 -10.43 -15.04 6.25
CA PHE A 37 -10.01 -13.95 5.38
C PHE A 37 -11.04 -12.82 5.34
N LYS A 38 -12.35 -13.15 5.35
CA LYS A 38 -13.42 -12.15 5.46
C LYS A 38 -13.27 -11.30 6.74
N ALA A 39 -13.08 -11.94 7.89
CA ALA A 39 -12.86 -11.24 9.16
C ALA A 39 -11.59 -10.36 9.13
N LEU A 40 -10.50 -10.88 8.57
CA LEU A 40 -9.26 -10.11 8.39
C LEU A 40 -9.46 -8.89 7.48
N ALA A 41 -10.19 -9.07 6.38
CA ALA A 41 -10.47 -8.01 5.42
C ALA A 41 -11.34 -6.89 6.01
N GLU A 42 -12.36 -7.22 6.82
CA GLU A 42 -13.16 -6.22 7.51
C GLU A 42 -12.31 -5.29 8.40
N ILE A 43 -11.31 -5.85 9.08
CA ILE A 43 -10.42 -5.08 9.95
C ILE A 43 -9.38 -4.29 9.14
N LEU A 44 -8.79 -4.89 8.10
CA LEU A 44 -7.66 -4.31 7.37
C LEU A 44 -8.06 -3.38 6.22
N THR A 45 -9.31 -3.42 5.74
CA THR A 45 -9.73 -2.61 4.59
C THR A 45 -9.58 -1.12 4.87
N ILE A 46 -10.18 -0.61 5.95
CA ILE A 46 -10.15 0.82 6.27
C ILE A 46 -8.71 1.31 6.52
N PRO A 47 -7.90 0.66 7.39
CA PRO A 47 -6.50 1.04 7.56
C PRO A 47 -5.69 1.02 6.26
N SER A 48 -5.90 0.02 5.41
CA SER A 48 -5.17 -0.09 4.14
C SER A 48 -5.53 1.03 3.18
N LEU A 49 -6.82 1.41 3.09
CA LEU A 49 -7.28 2.54 2.29
C LEU A 49 -6.64 3.86 2.76
N ILE A 50 -6.57 4.08 4.06
CA ILE A 50 -5.91 5.27 4.63
C ILE A 50 -4.42 5.29 4.26
N LEU A 51 -3.72 4.17 4.44
CA LEU A 51 -2.28 4.07 4.16
C LEU A 51 -1.97 4.23 2.67
N ILE A 52 -2.83 3.73 1.78
CA ILE A 52 -2.69 3.88 0.32
C ILE A 52 -2.64 5.34 -0.11
N ILE A 53 -3.36 6.22 0.57
CA ILE A 53 -3.37 7.65 0.28
C ILE A 53 -2.26 8.35 1.07
N ALA A 54 -2.14 8.04 2.37
CA ALA A 54 -1.24 8.74 3.28
C ALA A 54 0.25 8.55 2.92
N ILE A 55 0.65 7.34 2.51
CA ILE A 55 2.05 7.05 2.14
C ILE A 55 2.52 7.90 0.95
N PRO A 56 1.85 7.88 -0.22
CA PRO A 56 2.27 8.71 -1.35
C PRO A 56 2.23 10.21 -1.05
N ILE A 57 1.23 10.71 -0.29
CA ILE A 57 1.21 12.12 0.15
C ILE A 57 2.46 12.44 0.98
N TRP A 58 2.80 11.59 1.95
CA TRP A 58 3.99 11.76 2.77
C TRP A 58 5.27 11.77 1.91
N MET A 59 5.35 10.88 0.92
CA MET A 59 6.50 10.83 0.00
C MET A 59 6.65 12.10 -0.84
N ILE A 60 5.54 12.65 -1.34
CA ILE A 60 5.55 13.92 -2.10
C ILE A 60 6.07 15.05 -1.21
N ILE A 61 5.63 15.11 0.05
CA ILE A 61 6.09 16.12 1.02
C ILE A 61 7.60 15.97 1.27
N ASP A 62 8.10 14.75 1.45
CA ASP A 62 9.53 14.51 1.67
C ASP A 62 10.38 14.87 0.45
N LEU A 63 9.87 14.59 -0.76
CA LEU A 63 10.52 14.96 -2.00
C LEU A 63 10.60 16.49 -2.15
N ALA A 64 9.49 17.20 -1.94
CA ALA A 64 9.43 18.65 -2.00
C ALA A 64 10.36 19.32 -0.98
N ARG A 65 10.47 18.73 0.22
CA ARG A 65 11.37 19.20 1.28
C ARG A 65 12.83 18.74 1.11
N LYS A 66 13.15 18.00 0.04
CA LYS A 66 14.48 17.39 -0.21
C LYS A 66 14.97 16.55 0.99
N LYS A 67 14.04 15.86 1.67
CA LYS A 67 14.29 15.04 2.88
C LYS A 67 14.44 13.54 2.56
N VAL A 68 14.85 13.20 1.35
CA VAL A 68 15.09 11.81 0.93
C VAL A 68 16.49 11.38 1.40
N ALA A 69 16.55 10.29 2.17
CA ALA A 69 17.81 9.73 2.66
C ALA A 69 18.39 8.72 1.67
N ASP A 70 17.56 7.82 1.14
CA ASP A 70 17.93 6.82 0.15
C ASP A 70 16.97 6.86 -1.06
N LYS A 71 17.52 7.17 -2.24
CA LYS A 71 16.72 7.27 -3.48
C LYS A 71 16.16 5.93 -3.92
N SER A 72 16.85 4.82 -3.69
CA SER A 72 16.40 3.49 -4.08
C SER A 72 15.20 3.07 -3.24
N ILE A 73 15.29 3.23 -1.91
CA ILE A 73 14.18 2.90 -1.00
C ILE A 73 12.97 3.79 -1.28
N PHE A 74 13.21 5.09 -1.51
CA PHE A 74 12.17 6.03 -1.90
C PHE A 74 11.49 5.59 -3.21
N ASN A 75 12.26 5.34 -4.27
CA ASN A 75 11.69 4.95 -5.57
C ASN A 75 10.91 3.64 -5.49
N LEU A 76 11.43 2.64 -4.76
CA LEU A 76 10.74 1.37 -4.56
C LEU A 76 9.41 1.56 -3.81
N THR A 77 9.43 2.34 -2.73
CA THR A 77 8.21 2.65 -1.96
C THR A 77 7.18 3.34 -2.85
N PHE A 78 7.63 4.30 -3.68
CA PHE A 78 6.77 5.06 -4.57
C PHE A 78 6.13 4.16 -5.62
N PHE A 79 6.94 3.29 -6.24
CA PHE A 79 6.47 2.31 -7.20
C PHE A 79 5.40 1.39 -6.60
N ILE A 80 5.66 0.82 -5.42
CA ILE A 80 4.70 -0.05 -4.71
C ILE A 80 3.40 0.71 -4.41
N SER A 81 3.48 1.95 -3.95
CA SER A 81 2.30 2.78 -3.67
C SER A 81 1.48 3.06 -4.94
N VAL A 82 2.13 3.41 -6.05
CA VAL A 82 1.45 3.67 -7.33
C VAL A 82 0.75 2.40 -7.83
N ILE A 83 1.45 1.25 -7.84
CA ILE A 83 0.84 -0.02 -8.24
C ILE A 83 -0.35 -0.38 -7.34
N SER A 84 -0.24 -0.17 -6.02
CA SER A 84 -1.33 -0.43 -5.08
C SER A 84 -2.58 0.43 -5.39
N ILE A 85 -2.39 1.71 -5.71
CA ILE A 85 -3.48 2.60 -6.13
C ILE A 85 -4.12 2.09 -7.42
N LEU A 86 -3.31 1.72 -8.41
CA LEU A 86 -3.81 1.22 -9.70
C LEU A 86 -4.59 -0.08 -9.53
N LEU A 87 -4.15 -0.99 -8.65
CA LEU A 87 -4.85 -2.23 -8.37
C LEU A 87 -6.22 -2.01 -7.71
N ILE A 88 -6.32 -1.08 -6.77
CA ILE A 88 -7.62 -0.71 -6.20
C ILE A 88 -8.50 -0.01 -7.24
N GLY A 89 -7.93 0.90 -8.04
CA GLY A 89 -8.65 1.54 -9.14
C GLY A 89 -9.22 0.52 -10.12
N PHE A 90 -8.43 -0.47 -10.51
CA PHE A 90 -8.87 -1.60 -11.32
C PHE A 90 -10.02 -2.36 -10.65
N ALA A 91 -9.92 -2.66 -9.35
CA ALA A 91 -10.98 -3.34 -8.62
C ALA A 91 -12.30 -2.55 -8.62
N MET A 92 -12.25 -1.23 -8.48
CA MET A 92 -13.45 -0.39 -8.45
C MET A 92 -14.11 -0.24 -9.84
N VAL A 93 -13.34 -0.31 -10.92
CA VAL A 93 -13.84 -0.05 -12.28
C VAL A 93 -14.17 -1.33 -13.05
N ALA A 94 -13.34 -2.37 -12.90
CA ALA A 94 -13.41 -3.57 -13.73
C ALA A 94 -14.05 -4.78 -13.02
N LEU A 95 -14.14 -4.75 -11.69
CA LEU A 95 -14.67 -5.86 -10.89
C LEU A 95 -16.00 -5.52 -10.18
N ASN A 96 -16.44 -4.27 -10.27
CA ASN A 96 -17.72 -3.75 -9.78
C ASN A 96 -18.69 -3.55 -10.96
#